data_AF-A0A8C5L3N9-F1
#
_entry.id   AF-A0A8C5L3N9-F1
#
_cell.length_a   1.000
_cell.length_b   1.000
_cell.length_c   1.000
_cell.angle_alpha   90.00
_cell.angle_beta   90.00
_cell.angle_gamma   90.00
#
_symmetry.space_group_name_H-M   'P 1'
#
loop_
_entity.id
_entity.type
_entity.pdbx_description
1 polymer ?
#
loop_
_entity_poly.entity_id
_entity_poly.type
_entity_poly.pdbx_seq_one_letter_code
_entity_poly.pdbx_strand_id
1 'polypeptide(L)'
;MELTDLLLVVLLLLTARLTLSSTAPPACDPRLLNKLLRDSHVLHGRLSHCPDVNPLSTPVLLPAVDFSLGEWKTQTEQTKAQDILGAVTLLLDGVMAARRQLEPTCLSSLLGQLSAQVRLLLGALQGLIGTQVSSWHGTYRNLSSDSIPLRT
;
A
#
# COMPACT_ATOMS: atom_id res chain seq x y z
N MET A 1 -26.40 -43.75 11.00
CA MET A 1 -26.06 -42.35 11.31
C MET A 1 -24.54 -42.10 11.34
N GLU A 2 -23.72 -43.08 10.97
CA GLU A 2 -22.25 -43.01 11.08
C GLU A 2 -21.51 -42.36 9.89
N LEU A 3 -22.08 -42.40 8.67
CA LEU A 3 -21.38 -41.97 7.46
C LEU A 3 -21.30 -40.44 7.33
N THR A 4 -22.36 -39.75 7.72
CA THR A 4 -22.46 -38.28 7.68
C THR A 4 -21.53 -37.61 8.67
N ASP A 5 -21.36 -38.19 9.87
CA ASP A 5 -20.42 -37.67 10.87
C ASP A 5 -18.97 -37.87 10.43
N LEU A 6 -18.63 -39.03 9.88
CA LEU A 6 -17.30 -39.26 9.30
C LEU A 6 -16.99 -38.26 8.17
N LEU A 7 -17.98 -37.97 7.33
CA LEU A 7 -17.82 -37.03 6.22
C LEU A 7 -17.63 -35.59 6.74
N LEU A 8 -18.32 -35.22 7.82
CA LEU A 8 -18.17 -33.92 8.48
C LEU A 8 -16.77 -33.75 9.09
N VAL A 9 -16.25 -34.79 9.76
CA VAL A 9 -14.91 -34.80 10.35
C VAL A 9 -13.84 -34.72 9.27
N VAL A 10 -14.00 -35.43 8.15
CA VAL A 10 -13.08 -35.35 7.01
C VAL A 10 -13.10 -33.94 6.39
N LEU A 11 -14.26 -33.32 6.23
CA LEU A 11 -14.39 -31.96 5.71
C LEU A 11 -13.74 -30.92 6.66
N LEU A 12 -13.92 -31.10 7.97
CA LEU A 12 -13.28 -30.27 9.01
C LEU A 12 -11.75 -30.45 9.03
N LEU A 13 -11.25 -31.67 8.86
CA LEU A 13 -9.81 -31.93 8.78
C LEU A 13 -9.19 -31.40 7.48
N LEU A 14 -9.92 -31.46 6.36
CA LEU A 14 -9.47 -30.87 5.10
C LEU A 14 -9.41 -29.34 5.20
N THR A 15 -10.45 -28.70 5.74
CA THR A 15 -10.47 -27.24 5.95
C THR A 15 -9.39 -26.79 6.92
N ALA A 16 -9.15 -27.54 8.00
CA ALA A 16 -8.04 -27.28 8.93
C ALA A 16 -6.66 -27.45 8.28
N ARG A 17 -6.48 -28.43 7.39
CA ARG A 17 -5.22 -28.57 6.64
C ARG A 17 -5.04 -27.47 5.59
N LEU A 18 -6.12 -27.01 4.97
CA LEU A 18 -6.09 -25.89 4.02
C LEU A 18 -5.74 -24.57 4.71
N THR A 19 -6.24 -24.33 5.93
CA THR A 19 -5.88 -23.14 6.71
C THR A 19 -4.44 -23.20 7.24
N LEU A 20 -3.95 -24.38 7.63
CA LEU A 20 -2.58 -24.56 8.11
C LEU A 20 -1.52 -24.60 6.98
N SER A 21 -1.91 -25.02 5.77
CA SER A 21 -1.07 -25.00 4.57
C SER A 21 -1.05 -23.64 3.87
N SER A 22 -1.85 -22.68 4.36
CA SER A 22 -1.77 -21.30 3.91
C SER A 22 -0.41 -20.75 4.31
N THR A 23 0.48 -20.68 3.31
CA THR A 23 1.75 -19.97 3.45
C THR A 23 1.40 -18.59 3.97
N ALA A 24 1.98 -18.19 5.11
CA ALA A 24 1.69 -16.89 5.72
C ALA A 24 1.70 -15.81 4.63
N PRO A 25 0.75 -14.86 4.64
CA PRO A 25 0.64 -13.86 3.60
C PRO A 25 2.02 -13.26 3.30
N PRO A 26 2.38 -13.01 2.03
CA PRO A 26 3.71 -12.51 1.68
C PRO A 26 4.07 -11.19 2.40
N ALA A 27 3.08 -10.43 2.88
CA ALA A 27 3.27 -9.27 3.74
C ALA A 27 3.90 -9.57 5.12
N CYS A 28 3.80 -10.80 5.61
CA CYS A 28 4.35 -11.24 6.89
C CYS A 28 5.84 -11.60 6.81
N ASP A 29 6.43 -11.69 5.62
CA ASP A 29 7.88 -11.88 5.47
C ASP A 29 8.59 -10.51 5.53
N PRO A 30 9.35 -10.20 6.61
CA PRO A 30 10.07 -8.94 6.73
C PRO A 30 11.14 -8.76 5.63
N ARG A 31 11.57 -9.84 4.97
CA ARG A 31 12.51 -9.76 3.85
C ARG A 31 11.89 -9.07 2.65
N LEU A 32 10.58 -9.20 2.43
CA LEU A 32 9.88 -8.53 1.35
C LEU A 32 9.94 -7.01 1.52
N LEU A 33 9.59 -6.51 2.71
CA LEU A 33 9.62 -5.07 3.00
C LEU A 33 11.05 -4.51 2.88
N ASN A 34 12.03 -5.19 3.46
CA ASN A 34 13.43 -4.76 3.38
C ASN A 34 13.95 -4.74 1.93
N LYS A 35 13.54 -5.71 1.11
CA LYS A 35 13.85 -5.73 -0.32
C LYS A 35 13.21 -4.54 -1.03
N LEU A 36 11.92 -4.28 -0.80
CA LEU A 36 11.21 -3.14 -1.42
C LEU A 36 11.86 -1.79 -1.05
N LEU A 37 12.23 -1.61 0.21
CA LEU A 37 12.96 -0.41 0.67
C LEU A 37 14.32 -0.27 -0.01
N ARG A 38 15.08 -1.36 -0.12
CA ARG A 38 16.37 -1.34 -0.83
C ARG A 38 16.18 -1.02 -2.31
N ASP A 39 15.24 -1.68 -2.96
CA ASP A 39 15.03 -1.51 -4.40
C ASP A 39 14.51 -0.10 -4.73
N SER A 40 13.71 0.52 -3.84
CA SER A 40 13.27 1.92 -4.01
C SER A 40 14.43 2.91 -3.92
N HIS A 41 15.36 2.72 -2.97
CA HIS A 41 16.58 3.53 -2.88
C HIS A 41 17.48 3.36 -4.11
N VAL A 42 17.59 2.14 -4.65
CA VAL A 42 18.35 1.90 -5.88
C VAL A 42 17.70 2.61 -7.08
N LEU A 43 16.37 2.57 -7.21
CA LEU A 43 15.67 3.31 -8.26
C LEU A 43 15.86 4.83 -8.12
N HIS A 44 15.79 5.34 -6.89
CA HIS A 44 16.04 6.75 -6.62
C HIS A 44 17.48 7.16 -6.96
N GLY A 45 18.49 6.34 -6.62
CA GLY A 45 19.88 6.59 -7.02
C GLY A 45 20.09 6.54 -8.55
N ARG A 46 19.31 5.75 -9.28
CA ARG A 46 19.35 5.72 -10.75
C ARG A 46 18.73 6.97 -11.39
N LEU A 47 17.89 7.71 -10.67
CA LEU A 47 17.31 8.96 -11.16
C LEU A 47 18.38 10.00 -11.48
N SER A 48 19.45 10.08 -10.67
CA SER A 48 20.56 11.03 -10.91
C SER A 48 21.38 10.73 -12.17
N HIS A 49 21.22 9.53 -12.73
CA HIS A 49 21.89 9.10 -13.95
C HIS A 49 21.03 9.33 -15.20
N CYS A 50 19.77 9.73 -15.04
CA CYS A 50 18.93 10.10 -16.18
C CYS A 50 19.32 11.51 -16.67
N PRO A 51 19.49 11.71 -17.99
CA PRO A 51 19.67 13.05 -18.54
C PRO A 51 18.37 13.86 -18.40
N ASP A 52 18.51 15.16 -18.12
CA ASP A 52 17.45 16.18 -18.13
C ASP A 52 16.13 15.75 -17.46
N VAL A 53 16.15 15.67 -16.13
CA VAL A 53 14.93 15.43 -15.33
C VAL A 53 14.13 16.72 -15.25
N ASN A 54 13.21 16.92 -16.21
CA ASN A 54 12.28 18.04 -16.20
C ASN A 54 11.15 17.84 -15.17
N PRO A 55 10.65 18.93 -14.56
CA PRO A 55 9.43 18.90 -13.77
C PRO A 55 8.24 18.37 -14.59
N LEU A 56 7.32 17.68 -13.92
CA LEU A 56 6.06 17.24 -14.52
C LEU A 56 5.20 18.46 -14.92
N SER A 57 4.51 18.36 -16.06
CA SER A 57 3.65 19.43 -16.58
C SER A 57 2.44 19.70 -15.69
N THR A 58 1.89 18.65 -15.08
CA THR A 58 0.81 18.75 -14.09
C THR A 58 1.23 18.12 -12.76
N PRO A 59 0.93 18.78 -11.64
CA PRO A 59 1.24 18.24 -10.32
C PRO A 59 0.48 16.93 -10.10
N VAL A 60 1.12 16.03 -9.37
CA VAL A 60 0.61 14.69 -9.10
C VAL A 60 0.28 14.57 -7.62
N LEU A 61 -0.88 14.00 -7.32
CA LEU A 61 -1.28 13.68 -5.96
C LEU A 61 -0.44 12.51 -5.43
N LEU A 62 0.21 12.71 -4.29
CA LEU A 62 1.00 11.70 -3.59
C LEU A 62 0.56 11.63 -2.12
N PRO A 63 0.82 10.51 -1.43
CA PRO A 63 0.48 10.40 -0.02
C PRO A 63 1.23 11.47 0.77
N ALA A 64 0.52 12.06 1.71
CA ALA A 64 1.08 13.12 2.53
C ALA A 64 2.17 12.54 3.46
N VAL A 65 3.22 13.31 3.70
CA VAL A 65 4.38 12.90 4.51
C VAL A 65 4.28 13.38 5.96
N ASP A 66 3.22 14.13 6.29
CA ASP A 66 2.88 14.49 7.65
C ASP A 66 2.37 13.26 8.40
N PHE A 67 3.16 12.84 9.38
CA PHE A 67 2.89 11.64 10.16
C PHE A 67 3.03 11.93 11.64
N SER A 68 1.90 11.94 12.35
CA SER A 68 1.89 12.00 13.82
C SER A 68 2.03 10.58 14.38
N LEU A 69 3.26 10.22 14.76
CA LEU A 69 3.54 8.90 15.36
C LEU A 69 2.80 8.70 16.69
N GLY A 70 2.48 9.78 17.40
CA GLY A 70 1.67 9.74 18.61
C GLY A 70 0.23 9.32 18.33
N GLU A 71 -0.45 9.99 17.41
CA GLU A 71 -1.83 9.69 17.01
C GLU A 71 -1.94 8.31 16.37
N TRP A 72 -1.01 7.99 15.45
CA TRP A 72 -0.97 6.72 14.75
C TRP A 72 -0.90 5.52 15.71
N LYS A 73 -0.10 5.61 16.78
CA LYS A 73 0.03 4.54 17.77
C LYS A 73 -1.28 4.21 18.48
N THR A 74 -2.16 5.20 18.66
CA THR A 74 -3.45 5.02 19.35
C THR A 74 -4.53 4.38 18.48
N GLN A 75 -4.31 4.30 17.16
CA GLN A 75 -5.25 3.68 16.23
C GLN A 75 -5.22 2.15 16.31
N THR A 76 -6.32 1.53 15.89
CA THR A 76 -6.41 0.07 15.76
C THR A 76 -5.55 -0.44 14.61
N GLU A 77 -5.05 -1.69 14.71
CA GLU A 77 -4.26 -2.30 13.63
C GLU A 77 -5.04 -2.37 12.30
N GLN A 78 -6.36 -2.54 12.35
CA GLN A 78 -7.21 -2.52 11.15
C GLN A 78 -7.20 -1.14 10.49
N THR A 79 -7.38 -0.08 11.26
CA THR A 79 -7.30 1.30 10.76
C THR A 79 -5.93 1.58 10.16
N LYS A 80 -4.84 1.20 10.85
CA LYS A 80 -3.48 1.36 10.33
C LYS A 80 -3.27 0.63 9.01
N ALA A 81 -3.73 -0.61 8.92
CA ALA A 81 -3.59 -1.41 7.71
C ALA A 81 -4.36 -0.78 6.54
N GLN A 82 -5.56 -0.28 6.80
CA GLN A 82 -6.39 0.40 5.81
C GLN A 82 -5.80 1.74 5.36
N ASP A 83 -5.27 2.54 6.29
CA ASP A 83 -4.62 3.82 6.01
C ASP A 83 -3.35 3.60 5.15
N ILE A 84 -2.54 2.59 5.47
CA ILE A 84 -1.38 2.20 4.65
C ILE A 84 -1.84 1.73 3.27
N LEU A 85 -2.88 0.89 3.18
CA LEU A 85 -3.42 0.42 1.90
C LEU A 85 -3.91 1.59 1.03
N GLY A 86 -4.60 2.55 1.63
CA GLY A 86 -5.05 3.77 0.97
C GLY A 86 -3.88 4.60 0.44
N ALA A 87 -2.86 4.83 1.28
CA ALA A 87 -1.65 5.52 0.88
C ALA A 87 -0.91 4.82 -0.26
N VAL A 88 -0.75 3.49 -0.22
CA VAL A 88 -0.10 2.72 -1.28
C VAL A 88 -0.91 2.76 -2.59
N THR A 89 -2.23 2.75 -2.50
CA THR A 89 -3.12 2.89 -3.67
C THR A 89 -2.96 4.26 -4.32
N LEU A 90 -3.01 5.32 -3.52
CA LEU A 90 -2.82 6.70 -4.00
C LEU A 90 -1.42 6.90 -4.58
N LEU A 91 -0.38 6.29 -3.99
CA LEU A 91 0.97 6.29 -4.54
C LEU A 91 1.02 5.64 -5.93
N LEU A 92 0.36 4.51 -6.12
CA LEU A 92 0.32 3.84 -7.43
C LEU A 92 -0.36 4.72 -8.48
N ASP A 93 -1.49 5.32 -8.13
CA ASP A 93 -2.22 6.24 -9.02
C ASP A 93 -1.37 7.45 -9.38
N GLY A 94 -0.68 8.03 -8.40
CA GLY A 94 0.26 9.14 -8.61
C GLY A 94 1.41 8.76 -9.55
N VAL A 95 2.09 7.64 -9.30
CA VAL A 95 3.20 7.18 -10.16
C VAL A 95 2.72 6.93 -11.59
N MET A 96 1.53 6.35 -11.76
CA MET A 96 0.93 6.14 -13.08
C MET A 96 0.54 7.46 -13.74
N ALA A 97 0.02 8.43 -12.98
CA ALA A 97 -0.32 9.77 -13.48
C ALA A 97 0.94 10.52 -13.94
N ALA A 98 2.03 10.49 -13.16
CA ALA A 98 3.32 11.06 -13.53
C ALA A 98 3.85 10.42 -14.83
N ARG A 99 3.82 9.09 -14.91
CA ARG A 99 4.33 8.36 -16.07
C ARG A 99 3.57 8.69 -17.36
N ARG A 100 2.26 8.93 -17.30
CA ARG A 100 1.43 9.28 -18.47
C ARG A 100 1.79 10.65 -19.07
N GLN A 101 2.37 11.54 -18.28
CA GLN A 101 2.81 12.86 -18.76
C GLN A 101 4.17 12.81 -19.46
N LEU A 102 4.88 11.69 -19.37
CA LEU A 102 6.23 11.54 -19.89
C LEU A 102 6.22 10.69 -21.15
N GLU A 103 6.97 11.15 -22.14
CA GLU A 103 7.36 10.31 -23.27
C GLU A 103 8.23 9.11 -22.80
N PRO A 104 8.50 8.11 -23.67
CA PRO A 104 9.36 6.97 -23.35
C PRO A 104 10.82 7.36 -23.06
N THR A 105 11.05 7.92 -21.88
CA THR A 105 12.34 8.42 -21.39
C THR A 105 12.91 7.54 -20.28
N CYS A 106 14.15 7.82 -19.87
CA CYS A 106 14.78 7.19 -18.70
C CYS A 106 13.88 7.29 -17.45
N LEU A 107 13.30 8.46 -17.20
CA LEU A 107 12.39 8.71 -16.09
C LEU A 107 11.11 7.85 -16.19
N SER A 108 10.49 7.76 -17.38
CA SER A 108 9.29 6.93 -17.59
C SER A 108 9.56 5.44 -17.35
N SER A 109 10.77 4.96 -17.69
CA SER A 109 11.22 3.59 -17.38
C SER A 109 11.37 3.36 -15.87
N LEU A 110 12.02 4.29 -15.15
CA LEU A 110 12.16 4.21 -13.69
C LEU A 110 10.80 4.24 -12.98
N LEU A 111 9.87 5.12 -13.40
CA LEU A 111 8.51 5.14 -12.87
C LEU A 111 7.75 3.84 -13.21
N GLY A 112 8.03 3.23 -14.36
CA GLY A 112 7.55 1.88 -14.69
C GLY A 112 8.00 0.85 -13.65
N GLN A 113 9.28 0.83 -13.30
CA GLN A 113 9.85 -0.06 -12.29
C GLN A 113 9.28 0.21 -10.89
N LEU A 114 9.15 1.48 -10.51
CA LEU A 114 8.53 1.88 -9.25
C LEU A 114 7.08 1.41 -9.18
N SER A 115 6.30 1.59 -10.25
CA SER A 115 4.90 1.13 -10.30
C SER A 115 4.76 -0.38 -10.14
N ALA A 116 5.75 -1.17 -10.60
CA ALA A 116 5.76 -2.61 -10.40
C ALA A 116 6.02 -2.95 -8.93
N GLN A 117 6.97 -2.28 -8.26
CA GLN A 117 7.24 -2.47 -6.83
C GLN A 117 6.04 -2.09 -5.96
N VAL A 118 5.36 -0.98 -6.27
CA VAL A 118 4.17 -0.54 -5.53
C VAL A 118 3.02 -1.53 -5.71
N ARG A 119 2.83 -2.11 -6.90
CA ARG A 119 1.83 -3.18 -7.12
C ARG A 119 2.13 -4.45 -6.32
N LEU A 120 3.40 -4.82 -6.16
CA LEU A 120 3.80 -5.95 -5.31
C LEU A 120 3.41 -5.69 -3.84
N LEU A 121 3.69 -4.49 -3.34
CA LEU A 121 3.30 -4.09 -1.98
C LEU A 121 1.77 -4.07 -1.82
N LEU A 122 1.05 -3.51 -2.79
CA LEU A 122 -0.40 -3.47 -2.80
C LEU A 122 -1.00 -4.87 -2.73
N GLY A 123 -0.52 -5.81 -3.55
CA GLY A 123 -0.98 -7.20 -3.53
C GLY A 123 -0.69 -7.89 -2.19
N ALA A 124 0.47 -7.63 -1.59
CA ALA A 124 0.81 -8.16 -0.27
C ALA A 124 -0.13 -7.64 0.83
N LEU A 125 -0.42 -6.33 0.84
CA LEU A 125 -1.33 -5.70 1.80
C LEU A 125 -2.79 -6.11 1.60
N GLN A 126 -3.26 -6.20 0.35
CA GLN A 126 -4.60 -6.70 0.03
C GLN A 126 -4.77 -8.16 0.47
N GLY A 127 -3.75 -9.00 0.28
CA GLY A 127 -3.75 -10.37 0.79
C GLY A 127 -3.79 -10.47 2.31
N LEU A 128 -3.25 -9.47 3.02
CA LEU A 128 -3.30 -9.38 4.49
C LEU A 128 -4.67 -8.90 5.00
N ILE A 129 -5.27 -7.91 4.33
CA ILE A 129 -6.53 -7.27 4.74
C ILE A 129 -7.77 -7.99 4.17
N GLY A 130 -7.56 -8.89 3.20
CA GLY A 130 -8.56 -9.65 2.42
C GLY A 130 -9.53 -10.55 3.20
N THR A 131 -9.71 -10.33 4.50
CA THR A 131 -10.82 -10.85 5.31
C THR A 131 -11.88 -9.79 5.66
N GLN A 132 -11.68 -8.47 5.45
CA GLN A 132 -12.62 -7.42 5.93
C GLN A 132 -12.56 -6.07 5.15
N VAL A 133 -12.80 -6.01 3.84
CA VAL A 133 -13.01 -4.69 3.18
C VAL A 133 -14.32 -4.64 2.41
N SER A 134 -15.40 -4.37 3.14
CA SER A 134 -16.58 -3.72 2.59
C SER A 134 -16.31 -2.22 2.43
N SER A 135 -16.41 -1.75 1.18
CA SER A 135 -16.79 -0.39 0.75
C SER A 135 -16.23 0.80 1.54
N TRP A 136 -15.13 1.37 1.06
CA TRP A 136 -14.67 2.70 1.50
C TRP A 136 -15.51 3.83 0.88
N HIS A 137 -16.12 4.64 1.75
CA HIS A 137 -16.58 6.00 1.48
C HIS A 137 -16.17 6.90 2.66
N GLY A 138 -15.36 7.92 2.39
CA GLY A 138 -14.99 8.98 3.33
C GLY A 138 -13.55 8.90 3.87
N THR A 139 -12.81 9.97 4.16
CA THR A 139 -13.00 11.42 4.01
C THR A 139 -11.61 11.99 4.30
N TYR A 140 -10.93 12.65 3.35
CA TYR A 140 -9.75 13.46 3.71
C TYR A 140 -10.25 14.65 4.52
N ARG A 141 -10.25 14.50 5.85
CA ARG A 141 -10.63 15.59 6.77
C ARG A 141 -9.46 16.54 6.91
N ASN A 142 -9.70 17.77 6.45
CA ASN A 142 -8.88 18.95 6.70
C ASN A 142 -8.47 19.04 8.17
N LEU A 143 -7.17 19.02 8.45
CA LEU A 143 -6.58 19.60 9.66
C LEU A 143 -6.06 21.00 9.32
N SER A 144 -6.98 21.93 9.07
CA SER A 144 -6.68 23.36 9.17
C SER A 144 -7.96 24.18 9.14
N SER A 145 -8.50 24.47 10.33
CA SER A 145 -9.10 25.75 10.71
C SER A 145 -9.99 25.52 11.92
N ASP A 146 -9.48 25.83 13.10
CA ASP A 146 -10.23 26.57 14.12
C ASP A 146 -9.27 26.96 15.24
N SER A 147 -8.83 28.22 15.23
CA SER A 147 -8.50 29.06 16.39
C SER A 147 -7.81 30.36 15.92
N ILE A 148 -8.58 31.29 15.33
CA ILE A 148 -8.21 32.72 15.36
C ILE A 148 -8.99 33.33 16.54
N PRO A 149 -8.35 33.68 17.67
CA PRO A 149 -9.01 34.52 18.65
C PRO A 149 -8.89 35.99 18.21
N LEU A 150 -10.05 36.60 17.94
CA LEU A 150 -10.23 38.05 17.98
C LEU A 150 -10.11 38.54 19.43
N ARG A 151 -9.01 39.23 19.77
CA ARG A 151 -8.84 40.19 20.88
C ARG A 151 -7.41 40.77 20.75
N THR A 152 -7.09 42.05 20.64
CA THR A 152 -7.74 43.37 20.87
C THR A 152 -7.03 44.36 19.95
#